data_AF-A0AAD5N471-F1
#
_entry.id   AF-A0AAD5N471-F1
#
_cell.length_a   1.000
_cell.length_b   1.000
_cell.length_c   1.000
_cell.angle_alpha   90.00
_cell.angle_beta   90.00
_cell.angle_gamma   90.00
#
_symmetry.space_group_name_H-M   'P 1'
#
loop_
_entity.id
_entity.type
_entity.pdbx_description
1 polymer ?
#
loop_
_entity_poly.entity_id
_entity_poly.type
_entity_poly.pdbx_seq_one_letter_code
_entity_poly.pdbx_strand_id
1 'polypeptide(L)'
;MTTQTMTFAERRILRRLNLLLLKKGIEHGWQVATGIPKLFARRGICSSQSYIRSRMESIATQGNTMGAFHPNEAGHLAVSNEILKLIRMSGIVDI
;
A
#
# COMPACT_ATOMS: atom_id res chain seq x y z
N MET A 1 16.04 11.60 -1.19
CA MET A 1 15.42 10.74 -2.22
C MET A 1 15.09 11.63 -3.41
N THR A 2 15.52 11.27 -4.62
CA THR A 2 15.25 12.09 -5.82
C THR A 2 14.03 11.54 -6.55
N THR A 3 13.34 12.39 -7.32
CA THR A 3 12.21 11.99 -8.17
C THR A 3 12.56 10.85 -9.13
N GLN A 4 13.81 10.80 -9.60
CA GLN A 4 14.31 9.73 -10.46
C GLN A 4 14.38 8.38 -9.72
N THR A 5 14.90 8.34 -8.50
CA THR A 5 14.93 7.10 -7.68
C THR A 5 13.53 6.58 -7.36
N MET A 6 12.57 7.47 -7.12
CA MET A 6 11.17 7.10 -6.87
C MET A 6 10.48 6.57 -8.12
N THR A 7 10.72 7.20 -9.27
CA THR A 7 10.18 6.73 -10.57
C THR A 7 10.75 5.36 -10.92
N PHE A 8 12.03 5.13 -10.67
CA PHE A 8 12.65 3.82 -10.87
C PHE A 8 11.99 2.74 -10.01
N ALA A 9 11.85 3.00 -8.70
CA ALA A 9 11.23 2.05 -7.76
C ALA A 9 9.79 1.72 -8.17
N GLU A 10 9.00 2.73 -8.53
CA GLU A 10 7.61 2.55 -8.98
C GLU A 10 7.54 1.68 -10.24
N ARG A 11 8.26 2.03 -11.30
CA ARG A 11 8.15 1.37 -12.61
C ARG A 11 8.76 -0.02 -12.65
N ARG A 12 9.89 -0.23 -11.96
CA ARG A 12 10.71 -1.44 -12.09
C ARG A 12 10.49 -2.44 -10.98
N ILE A 13 10.17 -1.98 -9.76
CA ILE A 13 10.02 -2.84 -8.59
C ILE A 13 8.53 -3.00 -8.26
N LEU A 14 7.85 -1.92 -7.89
CA LEU A 14 6.49 -1.99 -7.35
C LEU A 14 5.48 -2.52 -8.37
N ARG A 15 5.54 -2.02 -9.62
CA ARG A 15 4.67 -2.51 -10.70
C ARG A 15 4.87 -4.00 -10.98
N ARG A 16 6.12 -4.47 -11.01
CA ARG A 16 6.44 -5.89 -11.25
C ARG A 16 5.96 -6.77 -10.09
N LEU A 17 6.15 -6.31 -8.85
CA LEU A 17 5.69 -7.02 -7.66
C LEU A 17 4.16 -7.16 -7.66
N ASN A 18 3.42 -6.08 -7.93
CA ASN A 18 1.96 -6.12 -7.99
C ASN A 18 1.44 -7.08 -9.09
N LEU A 19 2.10 -7.13 -10.25
CA LEU A 19 1.75 -8.09 -11.31
C LEU A 19 2.02 -9.53 -10.88
N LEU A 20 3.10 -9.79 -10.14
CA LEU A 20 3.42 -11.12 -9.61
C LEU A 20 2.39 -11.56 -8.56
N LEU A 21 1.98 -10.66 -7.66
CA LEU A 21 0.93 -10.93 -6.68
C LEU A 21 -0.40 -11.27 -7.35
N LEU A 22 -0.79 -10.51 -8.38
CA LEU A 22 -1.99 -10.81 -9.16
C LEU A 22 -1.91 -12.18 -9.83
N LYS A 23 -0.79 -12.46 -10.52
CA LYS A 23 -0.56 -13.76 -11.17
C LYS A 23 -0.67 -14.91 -10.18
N LYS A 24 0.02 -14.82 -9.04
CA LYS A 24 0.00 -15.86 -8.01
C LYS A 24 -1.35 -16.01 -7.35
N GLY A 25 -2.08 -14.91 -7.14
CA GLY A 25 -3.44 -15.00 -6.61
C GLY A 25 -4.37 -15.76 -7.56
N ILE A 26 -4.31 -15.49 -8.87
CA ILE A 26 -5.09 -16.25 -9.86
C ILE A 26 -4.71 -17.74 -9.85
N GLU A 27 -3.41 -18.05 -9.86
CA GLU A 27 -2.91 -19.44 -9.85
C GLU A 27 -3.38 -20.25 -8.63
N HIS A 28 -3.55 -19.60 -7.47
CA HIS A 28 -3.93 -20.24 -6.22
C HIS A 28 -5.38 -19.98 -5.78
N GLY A 29 -6.20 -19.36 -6.64
CA GLY A 29 -7.59 -19.04 -6.31
C GLY A 29 -7.76 -18.02 -5.17
N TRP A 30 -6.75 -17.20 -4.90
CA TRP A 30 -6.83 -16.14 -3.89
C TRP A 30 -7.48 -14.87 -4.46
N GLN A 31 -8.32 -14.23 -3.65
CA GLN A 31 -8.81 -12.90 -3.96
C GLN A 31 -7.73 -11.85 -3.67
N VAL A 32 -7.15 -11.29 -4.72
CA VAL A 32 -6.13 -10.23 -4.61
C VAL A 32 -6.80 -8.87 -4.53
N ALA A 33 -6.43 -8.06 -3.52
CA ALA A 33 -6.91 -6.70 -3.34
C ALA A 33 -6.29 -5.72 -4.35
N THR A 34 -6.72 -5.82 -5.62
CA THR A 34 -6.18 -5.03 -6.75
C THR A 34 -6.46 -3.52 -6.64
N GLY A 35 -7.36 -3.11 -5.76
CA GLY A 35 -7.66 -1.70 -5.47
C GLY A 35 -6.56 -0.99 -4.66
N ILE A 36 -5.73 -1.72 -3.90
CA ILE A 36 -4.75 -1.12 -2.98
C ILE A 36 -3.73 -0.23 -3.70
N PRO A 37 -3.08 -0.62 -4.81
CA PRO A 37 -2.15 0.26 -5.52
C PRO A 37 -2.75 1.61 -5.94
N LYS A 38 -4.05 1.63 -6.27
CA LYS A 38 -4.75 2.86 -6.69
C LYS A 38 -4.90 3.85 -5.54
N LEU A 39 -5.05 3.37 -4.30
CA LEU A 39 -5.12 4.24 -3.10
C LEU A 39 -3.85 5.09 -2.94
N PHE A 40 -2.69 4.52 -3.27
CA PHE A 40 -1.39 5.16 -3.10
C PHE A 40 -0.93 5.99 -4.32
N ALA A 41 -1.56 5.83 -5.48
CA ALA A 41 -1.12 6.47 -6.73
C ALA A 41 -0.96 8.01 -6.64
N ARG A 42 -1.80 8.69 -5.83
CA ARG A 42 -1.70 10.14 -5.56
C ARG A 42 -1.37 10.49 -4.10
N ARG A 43 -1.16 9.47 -3.27
CA ARG A 43 -0.94 9.55 -1.83
C ARG A 43 0.40 8.89 -1.43
N GLY A 44 1.34 8.78 -2.36
CA GLY A 44 2.67 8.21 -2.11
C GLY A 44 3.54 9.09 -1.21
N ILE A 45 4.77 8.65 -0.93
CA ILE A 45 5.70 9.30 0.03
C ILE A 45 6.06 10.75 -0.35
N CYS A 46 5.97 11.13 -1.62
CA CYS A 46 6.23 12.51 -2.08
C CYS A 46 4.97 13.39 -2.14
N SER A 47 3.80 12.88 -1.75
CA SER A 47 2.55 13.64 -1.74
C SER A 47 2.49 14.55 -0.51
N SER A 48 1.96 15.76 -0.67
CA SER A 48 1.61 16.64 0.46
C SER A 48 0.50 16.07 1.34
N GLN A 49 -0.26 15.09 0.83
CA GLN A 49 -1.23 14.33 1.60
C GLN A 49 -0.86 12.84 1.58
N SER A 50 0.33 12.52 2.08
CA SER A 50 0.86 11.15 2.02
C SER A 50 0.07 10.17 2.88
N TYR A 51 -0.05 8.93 2.38
CA TYR A 51 -0.46 7.75 3.14
C TYR A 51 0.74 6.91 3.58
N ILE A 52 1.97 7.35 3.33
CA ILE A 52 3.19 6.63 3.66
C ILE A 52 3.94 7.39 4.74
N ARG A 53 4.29 6.71 5.82
CA ARG A 53 5.12 7.25 6.89
C ARG A 53 6.55 7.45 6.40
N SER A 54 7.06 8.66 6.53
CA SER A 54 8.45 9.00 6.25
C SER A 54 9.40 8.46 7.32
N ARG A 55 10.69 8.42 6.99
CA ARG A 55 11.73 8.03 7.94
C ARG A 55 11.78 8.95 9.17
N MET A 56 11.56 10.25 8.97
CA MET A 56 11.56 11.24 10.06
C MET A 56 10.36 11.04 10.98
N GLU A 57 9.17 10.83 10.43
CA GLU A 57 7.97 10.52 11.21
C GLU A 57 8.12 9.22 11.99
N SER A 58 8.70 8.17 11.39
CA SER A 58 9.00 6.91 12.08
C SER A 58 9.91 7.13 13.29
N ILE A 59 10.99 7.89 13.15
CA ILE A 59 11.89 8.20 14.26
C ILE A 59 11.15 9.00 15.35
N ALA A 60 10.40 10.04 14.96
CA ALA A 60 9.70 10.91 15.90
C ALA A 60 8.61 10.18 16.70
N THR A 61 7.91 9.23 16.08
CA THR A 61 6.75 8.55 16.69
C THR A 61 7.09 7.20 17.31
N GLN A 62 8.09 6.48 16.79
CA GLN A 62 8.41 5.10 17.17
C GLN A 62 9.84 4.94 17.71
N GLY A 63 10.65 6.01 17.72
CA GLY A 63 12.02 5.98 18.22
C GLY A 63 13.02 5.24 17.32
N ASN A 64 12.59 4.74 16.16
CA ASN A 64 13.44 4.01 15.22
C ASN A 64 12.89 4.11 13.78
N THR A 65 13.61 3.54 12.81
CA THR A 65 13.26 3.63 11.39
C THR A 65 12.42 2.46 10.87
N MET A 66 12.02 1.52 11.71
CA MET A 66 11.38 0.28 11.28
C MET A 66 9.99 0.51 10.68
N GLY A 67 9.27 1.57 11.10
CA GLY A 67 8.00 1.95 10.50
C GLY A 67 8.13 2.89 9.30
N ALA A 68 9.34 3.22 8.86
CA ALA A 68 9.53 4.00 7.65
C ALA A 68 8.95 3.25 6.44
N PHE A 69 8.36 4.00 5.51
CA PHE A 69 7.75 3.50 4.27
C PHE A 69 6.54 2.58 4.43
N HIS A 70 6.07 2.36 5.67
CA HIS A 70 4.79 1.72 5.93
C HIS A 70 3.65 2.73 5.77
N PRO A 71 2.38 2.28 5.65
CA PRO A 71 1.26 3.19 5.74
C PRO A 71 1.27 3.98 7.05
N ASN A 72 0.88 5.25 7.00
CA ASN A 72 0.52 6.01 8.21
C ASN A 72 -0.93 5.67 8.61
N GLU A 73 -1.47 6.35 9.62
CA GLU A 73 -2.80 6.11 10.17
C GLU A 73 -3.89 6.27 9.10
N ALA A 74 -3.83 7.34 8.31
CA ALA A 74 -4.76 7.57 7.21
C ALA A 74 -4.62 6.52 6.09
N GLY A 75 -3.40 6.10 5.79
CA GLY A 75 -3.12 5.01 4.86
C GLY A 75 -3.68 3.67 5.33
N HIS A 76 -3.50 3.33 6.60
CA HIS A 76 -4.07 2.13 7.22
C HIS A 76 -5.59 2.12 7.15
N LEU A 77 -6.24 3.25 7.46
CA LEU A 77 -7.70 3.37 7.36
C LEU A 77 -8.20 3.21 5.91
N ALA A 78 -7.50 3.79 4.94
CA ALA A 78 -7.86 3.62 3.53
C ALA A 78 -7.74 2.15 3.07
N VAL A 79 -6.67 1.47 3.50
CA VAL A 79 -6.45 0.04 3.23
C VAL A 79 -7.54 -0.80 3.90
N SER A 80 -7.85 -0.57 5.17
CA SER A 80 -8.86 -1.35 5.90
C SER A 80 -10.24 -1.23 5.26
N ASN A 81 -10.61 -0.04 4.79
CA ASN A 81 -11.89 0.18 4.10
C ASN A 81 -11.97 -0.59 2.77
N GLU A 82 -10.88 -0.64 1.99
CA GLU A 82 -10.86 -1.41 0.74
C GLU A 82 -10.92 -2.92 1.00
N ILE A 83 -10.21 -3.41 2.02
CA ILE A 83 -10.28 -4.82 2.41
C ILE A 83 -11.68 -5.19 2.92
N LEU A 84 -12.27 -4.36 3.79
CA LEU A 84 -13.63 -4.59 4.30
C LEU A 84 -14.67 -4.63 3.17
N LYS A 85 -14.53 -3.75 2.17
CA LYS A 85 -15.36 -3.78 0.96
C LYS A 85 -15.22 -5.12 0.23
N LEU A 86 -14.00 -5.62 0.04
CA LEU A 86 -13.75 -6.89 -0.66
C LEU A 86 -14.32 -8.09 0.10
N ILE A 87 -14.21 -8.11 1.43
CA ILE A 87 -14.79 -9.15 2.30
C ILE A 87 -16.33 -9.13 2.21
N ARG A 88 -16.96 -7.95 2.25
CA ARG A 88 -18.41 -7.84 2.09
C ARG A 88 -18.87 -8.33 0.72
N MET A 89 -18.09 -8.06 -0.34
CA MET A 89 -18.39 -8.52 -1.69
C MET A 89 -18.19 -10.02 -1.89
N SER A 90 -17.37 -10.69 -1.07
CA SER A 90 -17.14 -12.14 -1.18
C SER A 90 -18.25 -12.97 -0.54
N GLY A 91 -19.30 -12.34 0.00
CA GLY A 91 -20.41 -13.04 0.65
C GLY A 91 -20.08 -13.60 2.03
N ILE A 92 -18.93 -13.20 2.60
CA ILE A 92 -18.61 -13.44 4.01
C ILE A 92 -19.41 -12.41 4.81
N VAL A 93 -20.67 -12.74 5.09
CA VAL A 93 -21.56 -11.92 5.90
C VAL A 93 -21.42 -12.41 7.34
N ASP A 94 -20.51 -11.76 8.08
CA ASP A 94 -20.50 -11.54 9.54
C ASP A 94 -19.06 -11.26 10.01
N ILE A 95 -18.77 -9.98 10.30
CA ILE A 95 -17.67 -9.53 11.18
C ILE A 95 -18.26 -8.46 12.11
#